data_AF-A0A7Y4YL98-F1
#
_entry.id   AF-A0A7Y4YL98-F1
#
_cell.length_a   1.000
_cell.length_b   1.000
_cell.length_c   1.000
_cell.angle_alpha   90.00
_cell.angle_beta   90.00
_cell.angle_gamma   90.00
#
_symmetry.space_group_name_H-M   'P 1'
#
loop_
_entity.id
_entity.type
_entity.pdbx_description
1 polymer ?
#
loop_
_entity_poly.entity_id
_entity_poly.type
_entity_poly.pdbx_seq_one_letter_code
_entity_poly.pdbx_strand_id
1 'polypeptide(L)'
;MRAGVTGDEEIMGLLRLQLAIAVFLFHIGLSSALGINILDGRAAVFCFFVVSGFYMEMVLTEKYNRERLGVGYAKMFYLSRFWRLYPTYFLVIVATIICTFFTPFVDLPKVLDFNQSAGWFETIRSLVTWIFNLTMLFLNLPSTSDLLIGPGWSLGIEVAFYVIAPFMLRLNRYFPLAPNF
;
A
#
# COMPACT_ATOMS: atom_id res chain seq x y z
N MET A 1 -1.22 -29.69 21.45
CA MET A 1 -0.20 -28.66 21.13
C MET A 1 -0.75 -27.75 20.04
N ARG A 2 -1.47 -26.69 20.41
CA ARG A 2 -2.13 -25.75 19.47
C ARG A 2 -2.29 -24.32 20.02
N ALA A 3 -1.52 -23.99 21.06
CA ALA A 3 -1.61 -22.72 21.79
C ALA A 3 -0.52 -21.71 21.43
N GLY A 4 0.52 -22.11 20.67
CA GLY A 4 1.58 -21.19 20.22
C GLY A 4 1.20 -20.37 18.99
N VAL A 5 0.52 -21.00 18.01
CA VAL A 5 0.19 -20.37 16.72
C VAL A 5 -0.85 -19.24 16.85
N THR A 6 -1.73 -19.32 17.85
CA THR A 6 -2.77 -18.28 18.08
C THR A 6 -2.18 -16.97 18.61
N GLY A 7 -1.13 -17.04 19.42
CA GLY A 7 -0.50 -15.84 20.00
C GLY A 7 0.22 -15.00 18.94
N ASP A 8 0.90 -15.64 17.99
CA ASP A 8 1.66 -14.94 16.96
C ASP A 8 0.74 -14.22 15.95
N GLU A 9 -0.38 -14.84 15.57
CA GLU A 9 -1.39 -14.18 14.71
C GLU A 9 -2.05 -12.99 15.42
N GLU A 10 -2.34 -13.12 16.73
CA GLU A 10 -2.89 -12.04 17.54
C GLU A 10 -1.92 -10.87 17.67
N ILE A 11 -0.64 -11.13 17.92
CA ILE A 11 0.42 -10.11 17.99
C ILE A 11 0.54 -9.37 16.65
N MET A 12 0.53 -10.10 15.53
CA MET A 12 0.61 -9.49 14.20
C MET A 12 -0.63 -8.64 13.86
N GLY A 13 -1.81 -9.06 14.29
CA GLY A 13 -3.04 -8.27 14.19
C GLY A 13 -2.99 -7.00 15.05
N LEU A 14 -2.52 -7.13 16.29
CA LEU A 14 -2.41 -6.02 17.24
C LEU A 14 -1.39 -4.96 16.78
N LEU A 15 -0.24 -5.39 16.24
CA LEU A 15 0.76 -4.50 15.67
C LEU A 15 0.17 -3.65 14.54
N ARG A 16 -0.56 -4.29 13.61
CA ARG A 16 -1.23 -3.58 12.51
C ARG A 16 -2.29 -2.61 13.03
N LEU A 17 -3.05 -2.99 14.04
CA LEU A 17 -4.05 -2.12 14.66
C LEU A 17 -3.40 -0.89 15.31
N GLN A 18 -2.32 -1.07 16.07
CA GLN A 18 -1.58 0.02 16.69
C GLN A 18 -1.03 1.01 15.66
N LEU A 19 -0.42 0.49 14.58
CA LEU A 19 0.07 1.33 13.48
C LEU A 19 -1.07 2.07 12.78
N ALA A 20 -2.23 1.43 12.57
CA ALA A 20 -3.40 2.06 11.97
C ALA A 20 -3.93 3.21 12.81
N ILE A 21 -3.99 3.03 14.13
CA ILE A 21 -4.38 4.09 15.08
C ILE A 21 -3.39 5.25 15.01
N ALA A 22 -2.08 4.98 14.99
CA ALA A 22 -1.06 6.03 14.88
C ALA A 22 -1.24 6.87 13.60
N VAL A 23 -1.46 6.22 12.44
CA VAL A 23 -1.72 6.90 11.17
C VAL A 23 -3.02 7.72 11.22
N PHE A 24 -4.09 7.17 11.80
CA PHE A 24 -5.36 7.88 11.94
C PHE A 24 -5.21 9.13 12.81
N LEU A 25 -4.60 9.01 13.99
CA LEU A 25 -4.36 10.12 14.92
C LEU A 25 -3.49 11.23 14.32
N PHE A 26 -2.56 10.86 13.43
CA PHE A 26 -1.76 11.82 12.67
C PHE A 26 -2.62 12.63 11.68
N HIS A 27 -3.47 11.96 10.88
CA HIS A 27 -4.28 12.64 9.87
C HIS A 27 -5.38 13.55 10.46
N ILE A 28 -5.95 13.19 11.62
CA ILE A 28 -6.93 14.06 12.30
C ILE A 28 -6.29 15.23 13.05
N GLY A 29 -4.95 15.36 13.04
CA GLY A 29 -4.23 16.43 13.73
C GLY A 29 -4.27 16.35 15.26
N LEU A 30 -4.86 15.30 15.83
CA LEU A 30 -5.06 15.17 17.28
C LEU A 30 -3.74 15.01 18.03
N SER A 31 -2.75 14.35 17.42
CA SER A 31 -1.37 14.28 17.95
C SER A 31 -0.76 15.67 18.14
N SER A 32 -0.90 16.54 17.14
CA SER A 32 -0.44 17.94 17.21
C SER A 32 -1.27 18.80 18.16
N ALA A 33 -2.58 18.57 18.23
CA ALA A 33 -3.49 19.32 19.09
C ALA A 33 -3.32 18.99 20.59
N LEU A 34 -2.97 17.74 20.92
CA LEU A 34 -2.72 17.29 22.29
C LEU A 34 -1.24 17.45 22.71
N GLY A 35 -0.35 17.87 21.81
CA GLY A 35 1.09 17.99 22.09
C GLY A 35 1.78 16.66 22.39
N ILE A 36 1.17 15.53 22.02
CA ILE A 36 1.71 14.20 22.24
C ILE A 36 2.48 13.80 20.98
N ASN A 37 3.80 13.61 21.11
CA ASN A 37 4.64 13.06 20.04
C ASN A 37 4.39 11.56 19.86
N ILE A 38 3.25 11.24 19.24
CA ILE A 38 2.98 9.89 18.73
C ILE A 38 3.84 9.69 17.47
N LEU A 39 4.21 8.43 17.19
CA LEU A 39 4.96 8.02 15.99
C LEU A 39 4.50 8.78 14.73
N ASP A 40 5.45 9.37 13.99
CA ASP A 40 5.16 10.10 12.74
C ASP A 40 4.36 9.24 11.77
N GLY A 41 3.38 9.83 11.08
CA GLY A 41 2.48 9.10 10.18
C GLY A 41 3.23 8.36 9.08
N ARG A 42 4.32 8.94 8.55
CA ARG A 42 5.18 8.28 7.56
C ARG A 42 5.96 7.11 8.16
N ALA A 43 6.52 7.29 9.36
CA ALA A 43 7.22 6.20 10.07
C ALA A 43 6.27 5.01 10.31
N ALA A 44 5.02 5.26 10.72
CA ALA A 44 4.02 4.22 10.89
C ALA A 44 3.73 3.46 9.58
N VAL A 45 3.63 4.16 8.44
CA VAL A 45 3.47 3.54 7.12
C VAL A 45 4.68 2.70 6.72
N PHE A 46 5.90 3.15 7.02
CA PHE A 46 7.09 2.32 6.77
C PHE A 46 7.09 1.03 7.59
N CYS A 47 6.64 1.07 8.85
CA CYS A 47 6.46 -0.14 9.65
C CYS A 47 5.45 -1.10 9.02
N PHE A 48 4.36 -0.60 8.43
CA PHE A 48 3.42 -1.43 7.66
C PHE A 48 4.09 -2.12 6.48
N PHE A 49 4.98 -1.43 5.74
CA PHE A 49 5.70 -2.05 4.63
C PHE A 49 6.65 -3.14 5.08
N VAL A 50 7.35 -2.95 6.20
CA VAL A 50 8.22 -3.97 6.78
C VAL A 50 7.42 -5.23 7.12
N VAL A 51 6.31 -5.07 7.85
CA VAL A 51 5.40 -6.17 8.21
C VAL A 51 4.79 -6.85 6.97
N SER A 52 4.40 -6.06 5.97
CA SER A 52 3.85 -6.57 4.70
C SER A 52 4.90 -7.38 3.93
N GLY A 53 6.15 -6.92 3.90
CA GLY A 53 7.27 -7.62 3.26
C GLY A 53 7.48 -9.02 3.82
N PHE A 54 7.59 -9.14 5.15
CA PHE A 54 7.72 -10.43 5.83
C PHE A 54 6.55 -11.37 5.55
N TYR A 55 5.31 -10.85 5.63
CA TYR A 55 4.11 -11.64 5.33
C TYR A 55 4.11 -12.15 3.88
N MET A 56 4.54 -11.30 2.94
CA MET A 56 4.55 -11.64 1.53
C MET A 56 5.62 -12.68 1.17
N GLU A 57 6.77 -12.65 1.83
CA GLU A 57 7.80 -13.69 1.72
C GLU A 57 7.28 -15.04 2.23
N MET A 58 6.64 -15.06 3.40
CA MET A 58 6.02 -16.25 3.98
C MET A 58 4.98 -16.84 3.02
N VAL A 59 4.06 -16.02 2.51
CA VAL A 59 3.03 -16.47 1.56
C VAL A 59 3.64 -17.00 0.26
N LEU A 60 4.74 -16.42 -0.22
CA LEU A 60 5.40 -16.89 -1.44
C LEU A 60 6.11 -18.23 -1.22
N THR A 61 6.68 -18.46 -0.03
CA THR A 61 7.34 -19.72 0.35
C THR A 61 6.35 -20.84 0.67
N GLU A 62 5.22 -20.54 1.31
CA GLU A 62 4.26 -21.57 1.76
C GLU A 62 3.14 -21.86 0.74
N LYS A 63 2.53 -20.80 0.21
CA LYS A 63 1.34 -20.90 -0.65
C LYS A 63 1.70 -20.90 -2.12
N TYR A 64 2.65 -20.07 -2.54
CA TYR A 64 3.05 -19.90 -3.94
C TYR A 64 4.43 -20.51 -4.25
N ASN A 65 4.72 -21.69 -3.71
CA ASN A 65 5.97 -22.40 -3.98
C ASN A 65 5.97 -23.06 -5.37
N ARG A 66 7.13 -23.07 -6.03
CA ARG A 66 7.40 -23.80 -7.27
C ARG A 66 7.11 -25.30 -7.13
N GLU A 67 7.33 -25.88 -5.97
CA GLU A 67 7.03 -27.30 -5.72
C GLU A 67 5.54 -27.60 -5.75
N ARG A 68 4.70 -26.64 -5.31
CA ARG A 68 3.25 -26.81 -5.20
C ARG A 68 2.50 -26.41 -6.48
N LEU A 69 2.98 -25.38 -7.19
CA LEU A 69 2.31 -24.77 -8.35
C LEU A 69 3.09 -24.89 -9.66
N GLY A 70 4.25 -25.55 -9.64
CA GLY A 70 5.10 -25.74 -10.81
C GLY A 70 5.61 -24.43 -11.41
N VAL A 71 5.77 -24.39 -12.73
CA VAL A 71 6.29 -23.23 -13.48
C VAL A 71 5.33 -22.03 -13.48
N GLY A 72 4.07 -22.23 -13.10
CA GLY A 72 3.01 -21.22 -13.09
C GLY A 72 2.87 -20.41 -11.80
N TYR A 73 3.67 -20.70 -10.76
CA TYR A 73 3.54 -20.07 -9.43
C TYR A 73 3.57 -18.54 -9.49
N ALA A 74 4.48 -17.97 -10.29
CA ALA A 74 4.63 -16.52 -10.43
C ALA A 74 3.39 -15.87 -11.07
N LYS A 75 2.83 -16.48 -12.12
CA LYS A 75 1.61 -15.97 -12.76
C LYS A 75 0.42 -15.97 -11.81
N MET A 76 0.23 -17.07 -11.06
CA MET A 76 -0.84 -17.15 -10.06
C MET A 76 -0.62 -16.19 -8.89
N PHE A 77 0.64 -15.96 -8.52
CA PHE A 77 0.99 -14.95 -7.53
C PHE A 77 0.53 -13.56 -7.99
N TYR A 78 1.02 -13.09 -9.15
CA TYR A 78 0.68 -11.76 -9.67
C TYR A 78 -0.81 -11.58 -9.89
N LEU A 79 -1.49 -12.57 -10.47
CA LEU A 79 -2.92 -12.48 -10.76
C LEU A 79 -3.75 -12.35 -9.48
N SER A 80 -3.39 -13.06 -8.41
CA SER A 80 -4.05 -12.93 -7.12
C SER A 80 -3.87 -11.55 -6.49
N ARG A 81 -2.75 -10.85 -6.74
CA ARG A 81 -2.49 -9.51 -6.18
C ARG A 81 -3.16 -8.44 -7.01
N PHE A 82 -3.16 -8.61 -8.33
CA PHE A 82 -3.90 -7.75 -9.25
C PHE A 82 -5.38 -7.70 -8.88
N TRP A 83 -6.05 -8.86 -8.73
CA TRP A 83 -7.46 -8.90 -8.36
C TRP A 83 -7.76 -8.43 -6.93
N ARG A 84 -6.76 -8.37 -6.06
CA ARG A 84 -6.92 -7.84 -4.71
C ARG A 84 -6.85 -6.33 -4.68
N LEU A 85 -5.93 -5.73 -5.43
CA LEU A 85 -5.66 -4.29 -5.39
C LEU A 85 -6.44 -3.50 -6.45
N TYR A 86 -6.49 -4.01 -7.68
CA TYR A 86 -7.01 -3.28 -8.82
C TYR A 86 -8.50 -2.94 -8.73
N PRO A 87 -9.40 -3.85 -8.30
CA PRO A 87 -10.82 -3.52 -8.19
C PRO A 87 -11.08 -2.40 -7.17
N THR A 88 -10.47 -2.49 -5.98
CA THR A 88 -10.63 -1.47 -4.94
C THR A 88 -10.07 -0.13 -5.40
N TYR A 89 -8.89 -0.14 -6.00
CA TYR A 89 -8.26 1.09 -6.50
C TYR A 89 -9.08 1.74 -7.62
N PHE A 90 -9.61 0.95 -8.56
CA PHE A 90 -10.46 1.45 -9.63
C PHE A 90 -11.74 2.08 -9.08
N LEU A 91 -12.37 1.46 -8.07
CA LEU A 91 -13.53 2.05 -7.40
C LEU A 91 -13.19 3.41 -6.76
N VAL A 92 -12.02 3.53 -6.13
CA VAL A 92 -11.58 4.80 -5.54
C VAL A 92 -11.35 5.85 -6.63
N ILE A 93 -10.70 5.52 -7.76
CA ILE A 93 -10.56 6.46 -8.89
C ILE A 93 -11.92 6.96 -9.36
N VAL A 94 -12.88 6.05 -9.58
CA VAL A 94 -14.22 6.42 -10.06
C VAL A 94 -14.92 7.32 -9.04
N ALA A 95 -14.86 6.98 -7.75
CA ALA A 95 -15.40 7.81 -6.69
C ALA A 95 -14.74 9.20 -6.64
N THR A 96 -13.42 9.29 -6.77
CA THR A 96 -12.68 10.55 -6.81
C THR A 96 -13.09 11.42 -8.00
N ILE A 97 -13.23 10.84 -9.19
CA ILE A 97 -13.70 11.55 -10.39
C ILE A 97 -15.11 12.09 -10.17
N ILE A 98 -16.02 11.26 -9.67
CA ILE A 98 -17.39 11.65 -9.34
C ILE A 98 -17.37 12.83 -8.35
N CYS A 99 -16.70 12.68 -7.20
CA CYS A 99 -16.59 13.74 -6.20
C CYS A 99 -16.04 15.03 -6.80
N THR A 100 -15.00 14.96 -7.65
CA THR A 100 -14.43 16.12 -8.35
C THR A 100 -15.49 16.86 -9.18
N PHE A 101 -16.29 16.16 -9.98
CA PHE A 101 -17.34 16.77 -10.79
C PHE A 101 -18.47 17.39 -9.95
N PHE A 102 -18.76 16.84 -8.76
CA PHE A 102 -19.83 17.35 -7.89
C PHE A 102 -19.36 18.45 -6.91
N THR A 103 -18.05 18.58 -6.64
CA THR A 103 -17.51 19.61 -5.74
C THR A 103 -17.89 21.06 -6.10
N PRO A 104 -18.01 21.49 -7.38
CA PRO A 104 -18.43 22.86 -7.69
C PRO A 104 -19.91 23.12 -7.39
N PHE A 105 -20.71 22.08 -7.17
CA PHE A 105 -22.16 22.16 -6.97
C PHE A 105 -22.58 22.02 -5.51
N VAL A 106 -21.63 21.70 -4.61
CA VAL A 106 -21.88 21.45 -3.20
C VAL A 106 -20.82 22.20 -2.41
N ASP A 107 -21.23 23.15 -1.55
CA ASP A 107 -20.38 23.86 -0.59
C ASP A 107 -19.88 22.88 0.51
N LEU A 108 -19.09 21.89 0.13
CA LEU A 108 -18.47 20.96 1.07
C LEU A 108 -17.36 21.70 1.83
N PRO A 109 -17.31 21.59 3.17
CA PRO A 109 -16.26 22.22 3.95
C PRO A 109 -14.88 21.71 3.51
N LYS A 110 -13.85 22.57 3.63
CA LYS A 110 -12.42 22.31 3.35
C LYS A 110 -11.82 21.06 4.01
N VAL A 111 -12.58 20.34 4.83
CA VAL A 111 -12.21 19.03 5.38
C VAL A 111 -12.33 17.92 4.31
N LEU A 112 -13.15 18.14 3.27
CA LEU A 112 -13.17 17.38 2.02
C LEU A 112 -12.31 18.00 0.91
N ASP A 113 -11.68 19.16 1.15
CA ASP A 113 -10.52 19.51 0.33
C ASP A 113 -9.47 18.44 0.63
N PHE A 114 -9.42 17.44 -0.24
CA PHE A 114 -8.28 16.57 -0.51
C PHE A 114 -7.10 17.43 -1.07
N ASN A 115 -6.90 18.58 -0.46
CA ASN A 115 -5.80 19.53 -0.36
C ASN A 115 -4.95 19.89 -1.59
N GLN A 116 -5.45 19.72 -2.82
CA GLN A 116 -4.87 20.37 -4.01
C GLN A 116 -5.85 20.39 -5.18
N SER A 117 -6.93 21.16 -5.06
CA SER A 117 -7.89 21.42 -6.15
C SER A 117 -7.26 22.03 -7.41
N ALA A 118 -6.06 22.62 -7.31
CA ALA A 118 -5.29 23.11 -8.45
C ALA A 118 -4.58 21.98 -9.25
N GLY A 119 -4.26 20.85 -8.61
CA GLY A 119 -3.57 19.74 -9.28
C GLY A 119 -4.49 18.87 -10.14
N TRP A 120 -5.77 18.75 -9.77
CA TRP A 120 -6.69 17.81 -10.44
C TRP A 120 -6.96 18.15 -11.90
N PHE A 121 -7.11 19.45 -12.21
CA PHE A 121 -7.33 19.90 -13.59
C PHE A 121 -6.08 19.70 -14.47
N GLU A 122 -4.88 19.92 -13.92
CA GLU A 122 -3.62 19.65 -14.62
C GLU A 122 -3.35 18.14 -14.76
N THR A 123 -3.71 17.35 -13.74
CA THR A 123 -3.65 15.89 -13.75
C THR A 123 -4.55 15.28 -14.82
N ILE A 124 -5.75 15.83 -15.04
CA ILE A 124 -6.66 15.39 -16.11
C ILE A 124 -6.06 15.64 -17.50
N ARG A 125 -5.25 16.70 -17.66
CA ARG A 125 -4.69 17.11 -18.95
C ARG A 125 -3.45 16.29 -19.38
N SER A 126 -2.76 15.67 -18.43
CA SER A 126 -1.50 14.94 -18.69
C SER A 126 -1.73 13.44 -18.92
N LEU A 127 -1.48 12.96 -20.15
CA LEU A 127 -1.49 11.52 -20.47
C LEU A 127 -0.49 10.72 -19.63
N VAL A 128 0.65 11.31 -19.30
CA VAL A 128 1.68 10.69 -18.47
C VAL A 128 1.14 10.41 -17.08
N THR A 129 0.42 11.37 -16.50
CA THR A 129 -0.18 11.21 -15.16
C THR A 129 -1.30 10.16 -15.16
N TRP A 130 -2.10 10.07 -16.23
CA TRP A 130 -3.08 8.99 -16.38
C TRP A 130 -2.43 7.60 -16.47
N ILE A 131 -1.32 7.46 -17.19
CA ILE A 131 -0.58 6.19 -17.26
C ILE A 131 -0.12 5.78 -15.86
N PHE A 132 0.48 6.68 -15.09
CA PHE A 132 0.94 6.38 -13.73
C PHE A 132 -0.22 6.03 -12.79
N ASN A 133 -1.35 6.73 -12.89
CA ASN A 133 -2.53 6.41 -12.09
C ASN A 133 -3.16 5.07 -12.48
N LEU A 134 -3.24 4.71 -13.75
CA LEU A 134 -3.80 3.43 -14.19
C LEU A 134 -2.87 2.24 -13.90
N THR A 135 -1.55 2.46 -14.00
CA THR A 135 -0.53 1.43 -13.74
C THR A 135 -0.19 1.30 -12.24
N MET A 136 -0.67 2.23 -11.40
CA MET A 136 -0.31 2.37 -9.99
C MET A 136 1.20 2.51 -9.75
N LEU A 137 1.98 2.89 -10.76
CA LEU A 137 3.44 2.87 -10.70
C LEU A 137 4.00 4.17 -10.10
N PHE A 138 3.65 4.45 -8.85
CA PHE A 138 3.91 5.75 -8.21
C PHE A 138 5.32 5.87 -7.63
N LEU A 139 6.35 5.72 -8.47
CA LEU A 139 7.77 5.82 -8.09
C LEU A 139 8.26 7.27 -7.90
N ASN A 140 7.41 8.18 -7.42
CA ASN A 140 7.72 9.62 -7.31
C ASN A 140 7.94 10.35 -8.65
N LEU A 141 7.42 9.78 -9.74
CA LEU A 141 7.40 10.36 -11.08
C LEU A 141 5.91 10.41 -11.46
N PRO A 142 5.11 11.48 -11.30
CA PRO A 142 5.33 12.91 -10.99
C PRO A 142 5.30 13.24 -9.48
N SER A 143 5.36 14.53 -9.12
CA SER A 143 5.27 15.01 -7.72
C SER A 143 4.06 14.41 -7.00
N THR A 144 4.18 14.07 -5.72
CA THR A 144 3.07 13.50 -4.91
C THR A 144 1.82 14.37 -4.88
N SER A 145 1.96 15.65 -5.24
CA SER A 145 0.88 16.62 -5.46
C SER A 145 -0.04 16.30 -6.64
N ASP A 146 0.44 15.52 -7.61
CA ASP A 146 -0.21 15.32 -8.90
C ASP A 146 -0.97 13.98 -8.95
N LEU A 147 -0.93 13.23 -7.86
CA LEU A 147 -1.64 11.96 -7.70
C LEU A 147 -3.14 12.23 -7.59
N LEU A 148 -3.96 11.48 -8.35
CA LEU A 148 -5.41 11.53 -8.18
C LEU A 148 -5.82 11.08 -6.77
N ILE A 149 -5.03 10.21 -6.16
CA ILE A 149 -5.24 9.68 -4.82
C ILE A 149 -3.99 10.02 -4.00
N GLY A 150 -4.12 10.98 -3.08
CA GLY A 150 -3.02 11.45 -2.23
C GLY A 150 -2.19 10.33 -1.56
N PRO A 151 -2.79 9.30 -0.94
CA PRO A 151 -2.03 8.17 -0.38
C PRO A 151 -1.57 7.13 -1.43
N GLY A 152 -1.82 7.34 -2.71
CA GLY A 152 -1.51 6.40 -3.81
C GLY A 152 -0.02 6.06 -3.94
N TRP A 153 0.88 6.93 -3.48
CA TRP A 153 2.33 6.66 -3.44
C TRP A 153 2.67 5.36 -2.69
N SER A 154 1.92 5.04 -1.63
CA SER A 154 2.13 3.82 -0.84
C SER A 154 1.83 2.54 -1.64
N LEU A 155 0.83 2.61 -2.52
CA LEU A 155 0.44 1.51 -3.43
C LEU A 155 1.51 1.26 -4.49
N GLY A 156 2.18 2.31 -4.96
CA GLY A 156 3.29 2.20 -5.90
C GLY A 156 4.48 1.43 -5.33
N ILE A 157 4.79 1.65 -4.04
CA ILE A 157 5.82 0.88 -3.33
C ILE A 157 5.41 -0.59 -3.23
N GLU A 158 4.14 -0.88 -2.94
CA GLU A 158 3.61 -2.24 -2.88
C GLU A 158 3.72 -2.97 -4.24
N VAL A 159 3.37 -2.30 -5.34
CA VAL A 159 3.51 -2.85 -6.70
C VAL A 159 4.99 -3.07 -7.06
N ALA A 160 5.87 -2.11 -6.76
CA ALA A 160 7.31 -2.25 -6.98
C ALA A 160 7.88 -3.45 -6.20
N PHE A 161 7.46 -3.62 -4.95
CA PHE A 161 7.83 -4.77 -4.15
C PHE A 161 7.37 -6.09 -4.78
N TYR A 162 6.14 -6.17 -5.33
CA TYR A 162 5.68 -7.40 -5.99
C TYR A 162 6.47 -7.79 -7.21
N VAL A 163 6.95 -6.82 -7.99
CA VAL A 163 7.83 -7.08 -9.12
C VAL A 163 9.14 -7.72 -8.64
N ILE A 164 9.68 -7.28 -7.50
CA ILE A 164 10.97 -7.72 -6.97
C ILE A 164 10.86 -9.05 -6.18
N ALA A 165 9.76 -9.28 -5.48
CA ALA A 165 9.55 -10.41 -4.56
C ALA A 165 9.92 -11.80 -5.13
N PRO A 166 9.52 -12.22 -6.35
CA PRO A 166 9.89 -13.54 -6.86
C PRO A 166 11.37 -13.66 -7.26
N PHE A 167 12.07 -12.54 -7.48
CA PHE A 167 13.51 -12.55 -7.71
C PHE A 167 14.28 -12.70 -6.39
N MET A 168 13.81 -12.08 -5.30
CA MET A 168 14.41 -12.25 -3.97
C MET A 168 14.43 -13.71 -3.52
N LEU A 169 13.36 -14.47 -3.78
CA LEU A 169 13.34 -15.91 -3.47
C LEU A 169 14.32 -16.75 -4.30
N ARG A 170 14.68 -16.30 -5.52
CA ARG A 170 15.73 -16.99 -6.28
C ARG A 170 17.10 -16.76 -5.65
N LEU A 171 17.31 -15.62 -4.99
CA LEU A 171 18.57 -15.27 -4.37
C LEU A 171 18.81 -15.99 -3.03
N ASN A 172 17.74 -16.21 -2.24
CA ASN A 172 17.80 -17.03 -1.01
C ASN A 172 18.23 -18.49 -1.27
N ARG A 173 18.07 -18.98 -2.51
CA ARG A 173 18.58 -20.29 -2.92
C ARG A 173 20.12 -20.33 -3.08
N TYR A 174 20.76 -19.20 -3.34
CA TYR A 174 22.21 -19.10 -3.56
C TYR A 174 22.99 -18.64 -2.32
N PHE A 175 22.33 -17.89 -1.44
CA PHE A 175 22.81 -17.57 -0.11
C PHE A 175 21.81 -18.13 0.90
N PRO A 176 21.90 -19.42 1.28
CA PRO A 176 21.24 -19.87 2.49
C PRO A 176 21.82 -19.02 3.63
N LEU A 177 21.05 -18.06 4.12
CA LEU A 177 21.37 -17.40 5.38
C LEU A 177 21.54 -18.55 6.38
N ALA A 178 22.77 -18.65 6.91
CA ALA A 178 23.28 -19.87 7.53
C ALA A 178 22.26 -20.50 8.49
N PRO A 179 22.13 -21.84 8.52
CA PRO A 179 21.51 -22.46 9.67
C PRO A 179 22.39 -22.15 10.89
N ASN A 180 21.75 -22.08 12.06
CA ASN A 180 22.34 -22.00 13.40
C ASN A 180 22.47 -20.58 13.97
N PHE A 181 21.40 -20.13 14.66
CA PHE A 181 21.43 -19.95 16.11
C PHE A 181 20.08 -20.36 16.70
#